data_AF-A0AAN8MHE2-F1
#
_entry.id   AF-A0AAN8MHE2-F1
#
_cell.length_a   1.000
_cell.length_b   1.000
_cell.length_c   1.000
_cell.angle_alpha   90.00
_cell.angle_beta   90.00
_cell.angle_gamma   90.00
#
_symmetry.space_group_name_H-M   'P 1'
#
loop_
_entity.id
_entity.type
_entity.pdbx_description
1 polymer ?
#
loop_
_entity_poly.entity_id
_entity_poly.type
_entity_poly.pdbx_seq_one_letter_code
_entity_poly.pdbx_strand_id
1 'polypeptide(L)'
;MLIFENGLSMHQQMILEEIPQDISRANNLNEFPTKLSFDEAARRLVNYNKATKEKPQQAASLVPESSSCLSTLRYSMSRLEKAVVSMVEVFEEYATKDDKKQQLSGAELAELMRKELASPEFQGKVEPAVLQEAMTNLDKNHDGEINFREFSMFLATLARGYYRARNKGKGNKGKPDKPE
;
A
#
# COMPACT_ATOMS: atom_id res chain seq x y z
N MET A 1 24.14 7.54 -18.79
CA MET A 1 23.19 6.89 -19.71
C MET A 1 22.56 5.73 -18.95
N LEU A 2 21.25 5.75 -18.70
CA LEU A 2 20.55 4.52 -18.31
C LEU A 2 20.50 3.66 -19.58
N ILE A 3 21.49 2.78 -19.71
CA ILE A 3 21.62 1.91 -20.87
C ILE A 3 20.60 0.79 -20.65
N PHE A 4 19.41 0.93 -21.21
CA PHE A 4 18.52 -0.20 -21.36
C PHE A 4 19.05 -1.02 -22.53
N GLU A 5 19.50 -2.25 -22.23
CA GLU A 5 20.12 -3.18 -23.19
C GLU A 5 19.22 -3.53 -24.38
N ASN A 6 17.92 -3.23 -24.29
CA ASN A 6 16.99 -3.28 -25.40
C ASN A 6 16.38 -1.88 -25.54
N GLY A 7 16.63 -1.23 -26.69
CA GLY A 7 16.22 0.17 -26.93
C GLY A 7 14.79 0.44 -26.47
N LEU A 8 14.64 1.43 -25.59
CA LEU A 8 13.33 1.91 -25.11
C LEU A 8 12.49 2.39 -26.29
N SER A 9 11.19 2.13 -26.27
CA SER A 9 10.29 2.74 -27.24
C SER A 9 10.32 4.28 -27.10
N MET A 10 10.09 5.02 -28.19
CA MET A 10 10.11 6.50 -28.17
C MET A 10 9.23 7.10 -27.07
N HIS A 11 8.10 6.46 -26.76
CA HIS A 11 7.23 6.86 -25.67
C HIS A 11 7.87 6.69 -24.29
N GLN A 12 8.55 5.56 -24.06
CA GLN A 12 9.28 5.32 -22.81
C GLN A 12 10.51 6.24 -22.69
N GLN A 13 11.15 6.58 -23.80
CA GLN A 13 12.24 7.54 -23.82
C GLN A 13 11.75 8.96 -23.47
N MET A 14 10.57 9.37 -23.96
CA MET A 14 9.95 10.64 -23.56
C MET A 14 9.64 10.67 -22.05
N ILE A 15 9.05 9.60 -21.49
CA ILE A 15 8.74 9.52 -20.06
C ILE A 15 10.02 9.62 -19.22
N LEU A 16 11.09 8.93 -19.62
CA LEU A 16 12.36 8.93 -18.89
C LEU A 16 13.13 10.26 -19.01
N GLU A 17 12.86 11.07 -20.04
CA GLU A 17 13.41 12.43 -20.14
C GLU A 17 12.55 13.45 -19.36
N GLU A 18 11.25 13.21 -19.22
CA GLU A 18 10.30 14.12 -18.54
C GLU A 18 10.43 14.07 -17.01
N ILE A 19 10.55 12.87 -16.43
CA ILE A 19 10.63 12.69 -14.96
C ILE A 19 11.80 13.47 -14.33
N PRO A 20 13.04 13.39 -14.84
CA PRO A 20 14.17 14.11 -14.25
C PRO A 20 14.07 15.63 -14.44
N GLN A 21 13.45 16.09 -15.54
CA GLN A 21 13.21 17.51 -15.79
C GLN A 21 12.18 18.08 -14.82
N ASP A 22 11.12 17.35 -14.54
CA ASP A 22 10.11 17.77 -13.55
C ASP A 22 10.68 17.80 -12.13
N ILE A 23 11.54 16.85 -11.79
CA ILE A 23 12.30 16.87 -10.53
C ILE A 23 13.23 18.10 -10.47
N SER A 24 13.87 18.47 -11.58
CA SER A 24 14.72 19.66 -11.66
C SER A 24 13.92 20.94 -11.38
N ARG A 25 12.77 21.09 -12.04
CA ARG A 25 11.87 22.24 -11.88
C ARG A 25 11.33 22.34 -10.46
N ALA A 26 10.88 21.22 -9.90
CA ALA A 26 10.33 21.18 -8.55
C ALA A 26 11.36 21.55 -7.46
N ASN A 27 12.65 21.32 -7.73
CA ASN A 27 13.73 21.57 -6.78
C ASN A 27 14.58 22.81 -7.10
N ASN A 28 14.14 23.70 -8.02
CA ASN A 28 14.90 24.87 -8.48
C ASN A 28 16.36 24.53 -8.89
N LEU A 29 16.59 23.33 -9.41
CA LEU A 29 17.89 22.94 -9.94
C LEU A 29 17.96 23.49 -11.37
N ASN A 30 18.88 24.41 -11.61
CA ASN A 30 19.01 25.08 -12.92
C ASN A 30 19.62 24.16 -14.00
N GLU A 31 20.17 23.01 -13.61
CA GLU A 31 20.90 22.16 -14.54
C GLU A 31 20.86 20.69 -14.11
N PHE A 32 19.77 20.01 -14.43
CA PHE A 32 19.76 18.55 -14.41
C PHE A 32 20.30 18.06 -15.75
N PRO A 33 21.38 17.27 -15.81
CA PRO A 33 22.00 16.90 -17.07
C PRO A 33 21.06 15.98 -17.85
N THR A 34 20.32 16.55 -18.80
CA THR A 34 19.36 15.83 -19.63
C THR A 34 20.02 14.86 -20.61
N LYS A 35 21.35 14.92 -20.77
CA LYS A 35 22.18 13.87 -21.37
C LYS A 35 23.64 14.07 -20.98
N LEU A 36 24.19 13.17 -20.15
CA LEU A 36 25.63 13.08 -19.90
C LEU A 36 26.27 12.28 -21.05
N SER A 37 27.19 12.88 -21.81
CA SER A 37 27.91 12.17 -22.88
C SER A 37 28.82 11.07 -22.33
N PHE A 38 29.13 10.07 -23.15
CA PHE A 38 30.03 8.98 -22.76
C PHE A 38 31.40 9.48 -22.33
N ASP A 39 31.97 10.44 -23.05
CA ASP A 39 33.29 11.01 -22.74
C ASP A 39 33.28 11.73 -21.39
N GLU A 40 32.20 12.43 -21.07
CA GLU A 40 32.05 13.14 -19.80
C GLU A 40 31.79 12.17 -18.63
N ALA A 41 31.02 11.10 -18.86
CA ALA A 41 30.83 10.03 -17.88
C ALA A 41 32.16 9.31 -17.56
N ALA A 42 32.94 8.99 -18.60
CA ALA A 42 34.24 8.35 -18.46
C ALA A 42 35.23 9.24 -17.69
N ARG A 43 35.29 10.54 -18.02
CA ARG A 43 36.13 11.51 -17.33
C ARG A 43 35.79 11.59 -15.83
N ARG A 44 34.50 11.59 -15.48
CA ARG A 44 34.05 11.61 -14.08
C ARG A 44 34.41 10.31 -13.33
N LEU A 45 34.28 9.15 -13.97
CA LEU A 45 34.63 7.86 -13.38
C LEU A 45 36.14 7.78 -13.07
N VAL A 46 36.97 8.24 -14.00
CA VAL A 46 38.43 8.28 -13.83
C VAL A 46 38.81 9.19 -12.65
N ASN A 47 38.19 10.35 -12.52
CA ASN A 47 38.46 11.28 -11.42
C ASN A 47 38.05 10.70 -10.06
N TYR A 48 36.92 9.99 -9.98
CA TYR A 48 36.48 9.31 -8.76
C TYR A 48 37.51 8.25 -8.31
N ASN A 49 37.95 7.41 -9.25
CA ASN A 49 38.94 6.36 -8.97
C ASN A 49 40.33 6.90 -8.64
N LYS A 50 40.64 8.14 -9.06
CA LYS A 50 41.87 8.83 -8.70
C LYS A 50 41.79 9.42 -7.28
N ALA A 51 40.66 10.05 -6.93
CA ALA A 51 40.44 10.64 -5.61
C ALA A 51 40.45 9.60 -4.46
N THR A 52 40.07 8.35 -4.74
CA THR A 52 40.06 7.26 -3.74
C THR A 52 41.43 6.65 -3.47
N LYS A 53 42.44 6.93 -4.31
CA LYS A 53 43.81 6.38 -4.14
C LYS A 53 44.73 7.25 -3.27
N GLU A 54 44.32 8.46 -2.87
CA GLU A 54 45.24 9.45 -2.24
C GLU A 54 44.90 9.87 -0.79
N LYS A 55 44.33 9.02 0.09
CA LYS A 55 44.26 9.42 1.52
C LYS A 55 44.32 8.28 2.56
N PRO A 56 45.44 8.15 3.31
CA PRO A 56 45.46 7.55 4.64
C PRO A 56 45.24 8.60 5.75
N GLN A 57 44.18 8.38 6.53
CA GLN A 57 43.95 8.60 7.97
C GLN A 57 44.33 9.90 8.73
N GLN A 58 43.32 10.34 9.51
CA GLN A 58 43.29 11.05 10.82
C GLN A 58 43.03 12.56 10.88
N ALA A 59 41.78 12.90 11.23
CA ALA A 59 41.40 13.91 12.22
C ALA A 59 40.01 13.58 12.77
N ALA A 60 39.94 13.24 14.06
CA ALA A 60 38.72 12.96 14.82
C ALA A 60 38.02 14.26 15.26
N SER A 61 36.75 14.14 15.68
CA SER A 61 35.88 15.15 16.31
C SER A 61 35.04 16.02 15.36
N LEU A 62 33.89 15.49 14.96
CA LEU A 62 32.55 16.09 15.08
C LEU A 62 31.55 14.98 14.70
N VAL A 63 31.01 14.31 15.71
CA VAL A 63 29.90 13.37 15.52
C VAL A 63 28.63 14.21 15.38
N PRO A 64 27.86 14.03 14.30
CA PRO A 64 26.44 13.82 14.51
C PRO A 64 26.03 12.49 13.87
N GLU A 65 25.55 11.63 14.76
CA GLU A 65 24.58 10.55 14.55
C GLU A 65 24.38 10.05 13.12
N SER A 66 25.12 8.99 12.83
CA SER A 66 24.65 7.91 11.98
C SER A 66 23.34 7.32 12.54
N SER A 67 22.18 7.84 12.11
CA SER A 67 20.90 7.12 11.95
C SER A 67 19.70 8.05 11.71
N SER A 68 19.64 8.77 10.59
CA SER A 68 18.36 8.97 9.88
C SER A 68 18.59 9.72 8.57
N CYS A 69 18.38 9.04 7.44
CA CYS A 69 17.79 9.66 6.24
C CYS A 69 17.49 8.66 5.12
N LEU A 70 17.85 7.38 5.26
CA LEU A 70 17.26 6.30 4.45
C LEU A 70 15.94 5.74 5.02
N SER A 71 15.24 6.51 5.86
CA SER A 71 13.92 6.14 6.38
C SER A 71 12.74 6.80 5.64
N THR A 72 12.96 7.71 4.69
CA THR A 72 11.85 8.48 4.07
C THR A 72 11.97 8.65 2.56
N LEU A 73 12.36 7.60 1.84
CA LEU A 73 11.59 7.22 0.64
C LEU A 73 10.85 5.92 0.94
N ARG A 74 10.18 5.86 2.09
CA ARG A 74 8.94 5.09 2.15
C ARG A 74 8.04 5.75 1.12
N TYR A 75 7.87 5.12 -0.05
CA TYR A 75 6.66 5.31 -0.82
C TYR A 75 5.53 5.11 0.20
N SER A 76 4.97 6.21 0.67
CA SER A 76 3.97 6.16 1.73
C SER A 76 2.80 5.46 1.10
N MET A 77 2.59 4.19 1.49
CA MET A 77 1.50 3.40 0.95
C MET A 77 0.23 4.24 1.02
N SER A 78 -0.44 4.35 -0.12
CA SER A 78 -1.74 4.98 -0.23
C SER A 78 -2.73 4.33 0.74
N ARG A 79 -3.83 5.02 1.02
CA ARG A 79 -4.85 4.49 1.93
C ARG A 79 -5.41 3.14 1.48
N LEU A 80 -5.48 2.92 0.16
CA LEU A 80 -5.98 1.66 -0.39
C LEU A 80 -4.95 0.54 -0.27
N GLU A 81 -3.68 0.81 -0.58
CA GLU A 81 -2.60 -0.16 -0.40
C GLU A 81 -2.48 -0.57 1.07
N LYS A 82 -2.55 0.38 2.01
CA LYS A 82 -2.59 0.09 3.45
C LYS A 82 -3.77 -0.81 3.80
N ALA A 83 -4.96 -0.54 3.26
CA ALA A 83 -6.13 -1.37 3.53
C ALA A 83 -5.95 -2.82 3.02
N VAL A 84 -5.34 -3.00 1.85
CA VAL A 84 -5.03 -4.33 1.30
C VAL A 84 -4.00 -5.05 2.16
N VAL A 85 -2.91 -4.37 2.53
CA VAL A 85 -1.87 -4.95 3.39
C VAL A 85 -2.44 -5.34 4.75
N SER A 86 -3.19 -4.44 5.40
CA SER A 86 -3.83 -4.73 6.69
C SER A 86 -4.82 -5.90 6.60
N MET A 87 -5.52 -6.06 5.48
CA MET A 87 -6.41 -7.20 5.26
C MET A 87 -5.65 -8.53 5.24
N VAL A 88 -4.47 -8.56 4.62
CA VAL A 88 -3.60 -9.75 4.58
C VAL A 88 -2.99 -10.02 5.96
N GLU A 89 -2.41 -9.00 6.59
CA GLU A 89 -1.76 -9.14 7.91
C GLU A 89 -2.73 -9.67 8.97
N VAL A 90 -3.96 -9.15 9.01
CA VAL A 90 -5.00 -9.65 9.93
C VAL A 90 -5.39 -11.10 9.60
N PHE A 91 -5.45 -11.49 8.33
CA PHE A 91 -5.74 -12.89 8.02
C PHE A 91 -4.62 -13.82 8.48
N GLU A 92 -3.37 -13.47 8.15
CA GLU A 92 -2.19 -14.26 8.53
C GLU A 92 -1.99 -14.34 10.04
N GLU A 93 -2.27 -13.27 10.79
CA GLU A 93 -2.15 -13.26 12.25
C GLU A 93 -3.07 -14.31 12.90
N TYR A 94 -4.29 -14.45 12.40
CA TYR A 94 -5.29 -15.35 13.00
C TYR A 94 -5.23 -16.77 12.42
N ALA A 95 -4.80 -16.94 11.16
CA ALA A 95 -4.63 -18.24 10.49
C ALA A 95 -3.32 -18.94 10.90
N THR A 96 -2.96 -18.88 12.18
CA THR A 96 -1.67 -19.36 12.71
C THR A 96 -1.77 -20.50 13.71
N LYS A 97 -2.96 -20.79 14.25
CA LYS A 97 -3.06 -21.67 15.43
C LYS A 97 -3.22 -23.13 15.05
N ASP A 98 -3.75 -23.40 13.86
CA ASP A 98 -3.95 -24.75 13.35
C ASP A 98 -2.84 -25.18 12.36
N ASP A 99 -2.72 -26.49 12.12
CA ASP A 99 -1.73 -27.08 11.20
C ASP A 99 -1.87 -26.56 9.75
N LYS A 100 -3.06 -26.03 9.41
CA LYS A 100 -3.38 -25.41 8.12
C LYS A 100 -3.15 -23.90 8.16
N LYS A 101 -1.88 -23.48 8.18
CA LYS A 101 -1.39 -22.08 8.27
C LYS A 101 -1.83 -21.10 7.16
N GLN A 102 -2.85 -21.43 6.38
CA GLN A 102 -3.38 -20.64 5.27
C GLN A 102 -4.92 -20.56 5.28
N GLN A 103 -5.55 -21.06 6.33
CA GLN A 103 -7.00 -21.08 6.50
C GLN A 103 -7.34 -20.72 7.94
N LEU A 104 -8.52 -20.12 8.13
CA LEU A 104 -9.09 -19.86 9.43
C LEU A 104 -10.09 -20.96 9.76
N SER A 105 -9.99 -21.54 10.95
CA SER A 105 -11.07 -22.33 11.50
C SER A 105 -12.22 -21.41 11.95
N GLY A 106 -13.42 -22.00 12.11
CA GLY A 106 -14.58 -21.24 12.60
C GLY A 106 -14.35 -20.56 13.96
N ALA A 107 -13.50 -21.15 14.81
CA ALA A 107 -13.13 -20.58 16.11
C ALA A 107 -12.17 -19.39 15.97
N GLU A 108 -11.15 -19.50 15.11
CA GLU A 108 -10.21 -18.41 14.83
C GLU A 108 -10.91 -17.20 14.23
N LEU A 109 -11.86 -17.43 13.31
CA LEU A 109 -12.66 -16.35 12.75
C LEU A 109 -13.54 -15.67 13.81
N ALA A 110 -14.17 -16.43 14.71
CA ALA A 110 -14.97 -15.85 15.78
C ALA A 110 -14.12 -14.96 16.69
N GLU A 111 -12.88 -15.36 16.96
CA GLU A 111 -11.91 -14.55 17.70
C GLU A 111 -11.53 -13.27 16.94
N LEU A 112 -11.24 -13.37 15.65
CA LEU A 112 -10.95 -12.24 14.76
C LEU A 112 -12.08 -11.22 14.78
N MET A 113 -13.33 -11.67 14.59
CA MET A 113 -14.50 -10.79 14.63
C MET A 113 -14.64 -10.07 15.97
N ARG A 114 -14.38 -10.77 17.08
CA ARG A 114 -14.48 -10.20 18.42
C ARG A 114 -13.37 -9.19 18.71
N LYS A 115 -12.19 -9.33 18.14
CA LYS A 115 -11.03 -8.45 18.40
C LYS A 115 -10.95 -7.29 17.41
N GLU A 116 -11.03 -7.57 16.12
CA GLU A 116 -10.83 -6.58 15.06
C GLU A 116 -12.11 -5.76 14.77
N LEU A 117 -13.30 -6.33 15.00
CA LEU A 117 -14.59 -5.70 14.69
C LEU A 117 -15.38 -5.30 15.94
N ALA A 118 -14.69 -5.05 17.06
CA ALA A 118 -15.32 -4.68 18.34
C ALA A 118 -15.79 -3.23 18.44
N SER A 119 -15.38 -2.35 17.51
CA SER A 119 -15.69 -0.92 17.63
C SER A 119 -17.20 -0.67 17.64
N PRO A 120 -17.75 0.01 18.67
CA PRO A 120 -19.17 0.35 18.72
C PRO A 120 -19.64 1.17 17.50
N GLU A 121 -18.75 2.00 16.95
CA GLU A 121 -19.05 2.80 15.75
C GLU A 121 -19.23 1.95 14.49
N PHE A 122 -18.61 0.77 14.46
CA PHE A 122 -18.74 -0.19 13.37
C PHE A 122 -19.92 -1.13 13.61
N GLN A 123 -20.00 -1.73 14.80
CA GLN A 123 -21.08 -2.67 15.16
C GLN A 123 -22.46 -2.03 15.12
N GLY A 124 -22.60 -0.78 15.58
CA GLY A 124 -23.87 -0.06 15.54
C GLY A 124 -24.34 0.32 14.12
N LYS A 125 -23.46 0.19 13.10
CA LYS A 125 -23.78 0.53 11.71
C LYS A 125 -23.94 -0.69 10.81
N VAL A 126 -23.47 -1.86 11.21
CA VAL A 126 -23.65 -3.09 10.43
C VAL A 126 -24.96 -3.75 10.84
N GLU A 127 -25.90 -3.86 9.91
CA GLU A 127 -27.21 -4.47 10.19
C GLU A 127 -27.06 -5.98 10.45
N PRO A 128 -27.84 -6.55 11.37
CA PRO A 128 -27.81 -8.00 11.65
C PRO A 128 -27.97 -8.87 10.40
N ALA A 129 -28.83 -8.45 9.45
CA ALA A 129 -29.04 -9.16 8.19
C ALA A 129 -27.79 -9.20 7.31
N VAL A 130 -26.97 -8.14 7.31
CA VAL A 130 -25.70 -8.12 6.57
C VAL A 130 -24.68 -9.04 7.24
N LEU A 131 -24.65 -9.07 8.57
CA LEU A 131 -23.77 -9.96 9.31
C LEU A 131 -24.11 -11.43 9.01
N GLN A 132 -25.40 -11.76 9.03
CA GLN A 132 -25.88 -13.10 8.68
C GLN A 132 -25.53 -13.47 7.24
N GLU A 133 -25.74 -12.57 6.27
CA GLU A 133 -25.32 -12.79 4.88
C GLU A 133 -23.81 -13.01 4.78
N ALA A 134 -23.01 -12.21 5.50
CA ALA A 134 -21.57 -12.35 5.51
C ALA A 134 -21.17 -13.72 6.07
N MET A 135 -21.81 -14.18 7.14
CA MET A 135 -21.56 -15.48 7.75
C MET A 135 -21.90 -16.66 6.82
N THR A 136 -23.01 -16.59 6.08
CA THR A 136 -23.38 -17.64 5.11
C THR A 136 -22.41 -17.72 3.93
N ASN A 137 -21.70 -16.63 3.63
CA ASN A 137 -20.75 -16.57 2.50
C ASN A 137 -19.32 -17.02 2.87
N LEU A 138 -19.07 -17.41 4.12
CA LEU A 138 -17.74 -17.75 4.61
C LEU A 138 -17.23 -19.12 4.17
N ASP A 139 -18.04 -20.17 4.24
CA ASP A 139 -17.63 -21.54 3.87
C ASP A 139 -18.43 -21.96 2.63
N LYS A 140 -18.06 -21.40 1.47
CA LYS A 140 -18.80 -21.60 0.21
C LYS A 140 -18.46 -22.91 -0.47
N ASN A 141 -17.22 -23.35 -0.30
CA ASN A 141 -16.73 -24.64 -0.75
C ASN A 141 -17.18 -25.78 0.18
N HIS A 142 -17.71 -25.48 1.37
CA HIS A 142 -18.17 -26.46 2.36
C HIS A 142 -17.05 -27.41 2.81
N ASP A 143 -15.82 -26.90 2.90
CA ASP A 143 -14.68 -27.67 3.39
C ASP A 143 -14.45 -27.52 4.90
N GLY A 144 -15.27 -26.70 5.56
CA GLY A 144 -15.24 -26.46 7.00
C GLY A 144 -14.15 -25.51 7.47
N GLU A 145 -13.40 -24.93 6.52
CA GLU A 145 -12.29 -24.01 6.75
C GLU A 145 -12.51 -22.75 5.92
N ILE A 146 -11.82 -21.66 6.26
CA ILE A 146 -12.03 -20.37 5.59
C ILE A 146 -10.72 -19.91 4.99
N ASN A 147 -10.61 -20.00 3.67
CA ASN A 147 -9.45 -19.50 2.95
C ASN A 147 -9.50 -17.97 2.76
N PHE A 148 -8.40 -17.39 2.30
CA PHE A 148 -8.29 -15.94 2.13
C PHE A 148 -9.32 -15.35 1.16
N ARG A 149 -9.73 -16.10 0.12
CA ARG A 149 -10.74 -15.64 -0.85
C ARG A 149 -12.10 -15.51 -0.18
N GLU A 150 -12.47 -16.47 0.66
CA GLU A 150 -13.70 -16.45 1.44
C GLU A 150 -13.72 -15.35 2.48
N PHE A 151 -12.62 -15.20 3.23
CA PHE A 151 -12.43 -14.08 4.13
C PHE A 151 -12.56 -12.71 3.43
N SER A 152 -11.98 -12.56 2.23
CA SER A 152 -12.09 -11.34 1.43
C SER A 152 -13.54 -11.04 1.01
N MET A 153 -14.33 -12.06 0.64
CA MET A 153 -15.75 -11.91 0.31
C MET A 153 -16.57 -11.48 1.54
N PHE A 154 -16.25 -12.02 2.72
CA PHE A 154 -16.86 -11.62 3.98
C PHE A 154 -16.62 -10.13 4.26
N LEU A 155 -15.36 -9.66 4.17
CA LEU A 155 -15.04 -8.24 4.35
C LEU A 155 -15.70 -7.33 3.32
N ALA A 156 -15.79 -7.76 2.06
CA ALA A 156 -16.49 -7.02 1.02
C ALA A 156 -17.99 -6.85 1.35
N THR A 157 -18.62 -7.89 1.92
CA THR A 157 -20.02 -7.86 2.35
C THR A 157 -20.23 -6.87 3.50
N LEU A 158 -19.33 -6.87 4.49
CA LEU A 158 -19.34 -5.90 5.60
C LEU A 158 -19.13 -4.47 5.11
N ALA A 159 -18.15 -4.23 4.23
CA ALA A 159 -17.88 -2.92 3.66
C ALA A 159 -19.10 -2.37 2.89
N ARG A 160 -19.78 -3.23 2.13
CA ARG A 160 -21.05 -2.90 1.45
C ARG A 160 -22.15 -2.53 2.44
N GLY A 161 -22.31 -3.29 3.53
CA GLY A 161 -23.26 -3.00 4.59
C GLY A 161 -22.99 -1.65 5.25
N TYR A 162 -21.75 -1.41 5.64
CA TYR A 162 -21.31 -0.16 6.24
C TYR A 162 -21.55 1.03 5.31
N TYR A 163 -21.23 0.89 4.02
CA TYR A 163 -21.50 1.92 3.01
C TYR A 163 -23.00 2.23 2.90
N ARG A 164 -23.86 1.19 2.87
CA ARG A 164 -25.32 1.38 2.86
C ARG A 164 -25.78 2.12 4.10
N ALA A 165 -25.41 1.65 5.29
CA ALA A 165 -25.82 2.26 6.56
C ALA A 165 -25.40 3.73 6.66
N ARG A 166 -24.18 4.07 6.24
CA ARG A 166 -23.69 5.46 6.19
C ARG A 166 -24.53 6.37 5.28
N ASN A 167 -25.19 5.80 4.26
CA ASN A 167 -25.89 6.55 3.23
C ASN A 167 -27.43 6.49 3.35
N LYS A 168 -28.01 5.67 4.24
CA LYS A 168 -29.48 5.55 4.42
C LYS A 168 -30.18 6.88 4.79
N GLY A 169 -29.47 7.86 5.37
CA GLY A 169 -30.02 9.19 5.70
C GLY A 169 -29.95 10.24 4.59
N LYS A 170 -29.37 9.96 3.42
CA LYS A 170 -29.19 10.96 2.34
C LYS A 170 -30.25 10.89 1.22
N GLY A 171 -31.17 9.93 1.29
CA GLY A 171 -32.10 9.61 0.20
C GLY A 171 -33.56 10.02 0.41
N ASN A 172 -33.94 10.68 1.51
CA ASN A 172 -35.33 11.09 1.74
C ASN A 172 -35.45 12.59 2.05
N LYS A 173 -35.27 13.43 1.03
CA LYS A 173 -35.86 14.76 0.97
C LYS A 173 -36.54 14.88 -0.40
N GLY A 174 -37.87 14.81 -0.41
CA GLY A 174 -38.68 15.26 -1.53
C GLY A 174 -39.48 14.19 -2.27
N LYS A 175 -40.58 13.74 -1.67
CA LYS A 175 -41.85 13.71 -2.38
C LYS A 175 -42.90 14.32 -1.47
N PRO A 176 -43.40 15.54 -1.74
CA PRO A 176 -44.57 16.03 -1.05
C PRO A 176 -45.75 15.15 -1.48
N ASP A 177 -46.46 14.62 -0.49
CA ASP A 177 -47.76 13.99 -0.71
C ASP A 177 -48.67 14.96 -1.44
N LYS A 178 -49.22 14.50 -2.57
CA LYS A 178 -50.23 15.25 -3.31
C LYS A 178 -51.57 14.97 -2.61
N PRO A 179 -52.26 15.98 -2.05
CA PRO A 179 -53.60 15.76 -1.51
C PRO A 179 -54.59 15.50 -2.65
N GLU A 180 -55.58 14.67 -2.32
CA GLU A 180 -56.71 14.24 -3.15
C GLU A 180 -57.52 15.38 -3.77
#